data_AF-A0A950DGY2-F1
#
_entry.id   AF-A0A950DGY2-F1
#
_cell.length_a   1.000
_cell.length_b   1.000
_cell.length_c   1.000
_cell.angle_alpha   90.00
_cell.angle_beta   90.00
_cell.angle_gamma   90.00
#
_symmetry.space_group_name_H-M   'P 1'
#
loop_
_entity.id
_entity.type
_entity.pdbx_description
1 polymer ?
#
loop_
_entity_poly.entity_id
_entity_poly.type
_entity_poly.pdbx_seq_one_letter_code
_entity_poly.pdbx_strand_id
1 'polypeptide(L)'
;MLPRVNWDWLDARINAMDLALLEELKELFAALADDSSARAVVLTGQGPTFCAGLDVKVVPQYGKAEQLRLLEVLNGMILAVYGCPLPVVGAINGHAIAGGLVLALCCDWRIVAAADSRVSLAEPQVSLAEVKVAIPYPVAAIEVVRS
;
A
#
# COMPACT_ATOMS: atom_id res chain seq x y z
N MET A 1 8.54 24.86 16.92
CA MET A 1 7.65 23.74 17.26
C MET A 1 7.75 22.76 16.10
N LEU A 2 8.37 21.60 16.28
CA LEU A 2 8.56 20.62 15.19
C LEU A 2 7.21 19.96 14.85
N PRO A 3 6.88 19.73 13.57
CA PRO A 3 5.63 19.08 13.20
C PRO A 3 5.63 17.63 13.72
N ARG A 4 4.53 17.23 14.35
CA ARG A 4 4.31 15.84 14.77
C ARG A 4 4.10 15.00 13.51
N VAL A 5 5.05 14.13 13.21
CA VAL A 5 4.86 13.05 12.24
C VAL A 5 4.07 11.96 12.96
N ASN A 6 2.81 11.73 12.59
CA ASN A 6 2.07 10.55 13.04
C ASN A 6 2.58 9.35 12.26
N TRP A 7 3.12 8.37 12.99
CA TRP A 7 3.58 7.10 12.45
C TRP A 7 2.49 6.06 12.73
N ASP A 8 1.48 5.97 11.87
CA ASP A 8 0.52 4.88 11.94
C ASP A 8 1.11 3.67 11.23
N TRP A 9 1.40 2.63 12.01
CA TRP A 9 2.05 1.41 11.53
C TRP A 9 0.99 0.40 11.09
N LEU A 10 1.18 -0.21 9.93
CA LEU A 10 0.44 -1.41 9.53
C LEU A 10 0.95 -2.59 10.38
N ASP A 11 0.14 -3.12 11.29
CA ASP A 11 0.46 -4.31 12.08
C ASP A 11 -0.15 -5.57 11.44
N ALA A 12 0.43 -6.01 10.32
CA ALA A 12 0.07 -7.26 9.66
C ALA A 12 1.32 -8.05 9.26
N ARG A 13 1.27 -9.39 9.37
CA ARG A 13 2.38 -10.26 8.92
C ARG A 13 2.65 -9.97 7.43
N ILE A 14 3.89 -9.56 7.12
CA ILE A 14 4.39 -9.10 5.81
C ILE A 14 3.59 -7.95 5.15
N ASN A 15 2.81 -7.20 5.92
CA ASN A 15 1.94 -6.11 5.44
C ASN A 15 1.04 -6.56 4.27
N ALA A 16 0.49 -7.77 4.36
CA ALA A 16 -0.48 -8.29 3.41
C ALA A 16 -1.87 -7.70 3.69
N MET A 17 -2.58 -7.33 2.63
CA MET A 17 -3.87 -6.66 2.68
C MET A 17 -5.02 -7.68 2.65
N ASP A 18 -5.70 -7.83 3.79
CA ASP A 18 -7.02 -8.43 3.85
C ASP A 18 -8.10 -7.33 3.80
N LEU A 19 -9.37 -7.70 3.95
CA LEU A 19 -10.46 -6.72 3.90
C LEU A 19 -10.34 -5.66 5.01
N ALA A 20 -9.96 -6.06 6.22
CA ALA A 20 -9.89 -5.15 7.37
C ALA A 20 -8.80 -4.09 7.16
N LEU A 21 -7.60 -4.50 6.75
CA LEU A 21 -6.51 -3.57 6.50
C LEU A 21 -6.82 -2.57 5.37
N LEU A 22 -7.55 -3.00 4.35
CA LEU A 22 -7.99 -2.11 3.27
C LEU A 22 -9.02 -1.08 3.74
N GLU A 23 -9.93 -1.46 4.64
CA GLU A 23 -10.90 -0.54 5.25
C GLU A 23 -10.20 0.48 6.15
N GLU A 24 -9.28 0.02 7.01
CA GLU A 24 -8.47 0.88 7.88
C GLU A 24 -7.66 1.91 7.08
N LEU A 25 -6.96 1.48 6.03
CA LEU A 25 -6.20 2.38 5.16
C LEU A 25 -7.10 3.40 4.46
N LYS A 26 -8.25 2.97 3.95
CA LYS A 26 -9.20 3.87 3.30
C LYS A 26 -9.70 4.93 4.27
N GLU A 27 -10.07 4.53 5.49
CA GLU A 27 -10.57 5.44 6.52
C GLU A 27 -9.49 6.40 7.02
N LEU A 28 -8.26 5.91 7.19
CA LEU A 28 -7.10 6.73 7.55
C LEU A 28 -6.87 7.85 6.54
N PHE A 29 -6.83 7.53 5.25
CA PHE A 29 -6.61 8.54 4.21
C PHE A 29 -7.78 9.51 4.06
N ALA A 30 -9.01 9.07 4.31
CA ALA A 30 -10.16 9.96 4.39
C ALA A 30 -10.04 10.95 5.56
N ALA A 31 -9.63 10.48 6.75
CA ALA A 31 -9.42 11.33 7.91
C ALA A 31 -8.27 12.33 7.71
N LEU A 32 -7.16 11.90 7.08
CA LEU A 32 -6.03 12.76 6.75
C LEU A 32 -6.39 13.85 5.74
N ALA A 33 -7.33 13.59 4.83
CA ALA A 33 -7.80 14.59 3.88
C ALA A 33 -8.52 15.78 4.57
N ASP A 34 -9.14 15.54 5.72
CA ASP A 34 -9.86 16.55 6.52
C ASP A 34 -8.98 17.19 7.61
N ASP A 35 -7.77 16.66 7.86
CA ASP A 35 -6.87 17.17 8.90
C ASP A 35 -6.03 18.36 8.41
N SER A 36 -6.51 19.57 8.69
CA SER A 36 -5.80 20.83 8.39
C SER A 36 -4.43 20.99 9.10
N SER A 37 -4.11 20.17 10.09
CA SER A 37 -2.83 20.21 10.80
C SER A 37 -1.75 19.37 10.11
N ALA A 38 -2.14 18.34 9.36
CA ALA A 38 -1.24 17.50 8.59
C ALA A 38 -0.75 18.23 7.34
N ARG A 39 0.50 17.98 6.95
CA ARG A 39 1.15 18.68 5.81
C ARG A 39 1.73 17.76 4.76
N ALA A 40 1.91 16.49 5.10
CA ALA A 40 2.37 15.42 4.25
C ALA A 40 2.11 14.08 4.96
N VAL A 41 2.11 12.99 4.20
CA VAL A 41 1.99 11.62 4.70
C VAL A 41 3.25 10.85 4.30
N VAL A 42 3.80 10.06 5.23
CA VAL A 42 4.87 9.09 4.91
C VAL A 42 4.31 7.70 5.14
N LEU A 43 4.22 6.92 4.06
CA LEU A 43 3.75 5.55 4.08
C LEU A 43 4.94 4.58 4.01
N THR A 44 5.04 3.65 4.96
CA THR A 44 6.09 2.62 5.02
C THR A 44 5.51 1.32 5.51
N GLY A 45 6.16 0.20 5.20
CA GLY A 45 5.86 -1.09 5.80
C GLY A 45 6.63 -1.34 7.09
N GLN A 46 6.13 -2.26 7.91
CA GLN A 46 6.86 -2.83 9.03
C GLN A 46 7.77 -3.98 8.58
N GLY A 47 8.95 -4.09 9.19
CA GLY A 47 9.91 -5.17 8.92
C GLY A 47 10.57 -5.09 7.53
N PRO A 48 10.88 -6.24 6.89
CA PRO A 48 11.64 -6.29 5.63
C PRO A 48 10.78 -6.15 4.36
N THR A 49 9.47 -5.97 4.50
CA THR A 49 8.52 -5.88 3.38
C THR A 49 7.81 -4.55 3.47
N PHE A 50 7.62 -3.86 2.34
CA PHE A 50 6.77 -2.69 2.29
C PHE A 50 5.30 -3.13 2.31
N CYS A 51 4.88 -3.88 1.29
CA CYS A 51 3.53 -4.46 1.20
C CYS A 51 3.55 -5.68 0.27
N ALA A 52 3.05 -6.83 0.74
CA ALA A 52 3.01 -8.07 -0.03
C ALA A 52 1.82 -8.16 -1.02
N GLY A 53 0.95 -7.15 -1.05
CA GLY A 53 -0.29 -7.19 -1.82
C GLY A 53 -1.42 -7.85 -1.03
N LEU A 54 -2.46 -8.33 -1.73
CA LEU A 54 -3.58 -9.01 -1.09
C LEU A 54 -3.11 -10.27 -0.33
N ASP A 55 -3.69 -10.53 0.84
CA ASP A 55 -3.37 -11.74 1.60
C ASP A 55 -3.90 -12.99 0.89
N VAL A 56 -3.02 -13.67 0.17
CA VAL A 56 -3.31 -14.89 -0.59
C VAL A 56 -3.70 -16.09 0.27
N LYS A 57 -3.53 -16.02 1.60
CA LYS A 57 -4.00 -17.06 2.52
C LYS A 57 -5.42 -16.79 2.97
N VAL A 58 -5.77 -15.52 3.20
CA VAL A 58 -7.08 -15.11 3.72
C VAL A 58 -8.10 -14.91 2.60
N VAL A 59 -7.73 -14.19 1.53
CA VAL A 59 -8.65 -13.82 0.44
C VAL A 59 -9.36 -15.02 -0.21
N PRO A 60 -8.71 -16.17 -0.46
CA PRO A 60 -9.40 -17.34 -1.03
C PRO A 60 -10.45 -17.96 -0.10
N GLN A 61 -10.45 -17.64 1.19
CA GLN A 61 -11.41 -18.17 2.17
C GLN A 61 -12.72 -17.37 2.18
N TYR A 62 -12.73 -16.17 1.59
CA TYR A 62 -13.91 -15.30 1.53
C TYR A 62 -15.00 -15.86 0.62
N GLY A 63 -16.25 -15.74 1.10
CA GLY A 63 -17.43 -16.00 0.29
C GLY A 63 -17.62 -14.94 -0.81
N LYS A 64 -18.54 -15.20 -1.74
CA LYS A 64 -18.77 -14.32 -2.90
C LYS A 64 -19.06 -12.86 -2.52
N ALA A 65 -19.86 -12.63 -1.47
CA ALA A 65 -20.20 -11.28 -1.00
C ALA A 65 -18.97 -10.55 -0.45
N GLU A 66 -18.15 -11.23 0.33
CA GLU A 66 -16.90 -10.69 0.88
C GLU A 66 -15.87 -10.40 -0.22
N GLN A 67 -15.78 -11.24 -1.25
CA GLN A 67 -14.92 -10.99 -2.40
C GLN A 67 -15.35 -9.75 -3.21
N LEU A 68 -16.65 -9.54 -3.40
CA LEU A 68 -17.15 -8.30 -4.04
C LEU A 68 -16.84 -7.09 -3.17
N ARG A 69 -17.07 -7.19 -1.86
CA ARG A 69 -16.74 -6.13 -0.90
C ARG A 69 -15.24 -5.81 -0.90
N LEU A 70 -14.38 -6.83 -0.93
CA LEU A 70 -12.93 -6.67 -1.03
C LEU A 70 -12.55 -5.84 -2.26
N LEU A 71 -13.14 -6.12 -3.42
CA LEU A 71 -12.87 -5.36 -4.64
C LEU A 71 -13.34 -3.91 -4.53
N GLU A 72 -14.51 -3.67 -3.94
CA GLU A 72 -15.02 -2.31 -3.70
C GLU A 72 -14.10 -1.52 -2.77
N VAL A 73 -13.69 -2.10 -1.64
CA VAL A 73 -12.81 -1.45 -0.67
C VAL A 73 -11.42 -1.25 -1.26
N LEU A 74 -10.87 -2.22 -2.00
CA LEU A 74 -9.58 -2.08 -2.67
C LEU A 74 -9.57 -0.90 -3.64
N ASN A 75 -10.60 -0.74 -4.49
CA ASN A 75 -10.73 0.43 -5.36
C ASN A 75 -10.85 1.72 -4.55
N GLY A 76 -11.66 1.71 -3.47
CA GLY A 76 -11.83 2.87 -2.60
C GLY A 76 -10.54 3.31 -1.89
N MET A 77 -9.74 2.35 -1.42
CA MET A 77 -8.44 2.59 -0.80
C MET A 77 -7.46 3.19 -1.82
N ILE A 78 -7.34 2.60 -3.01
CA ILE A 78 -6.48 3.12 -4.09
C ILE A 78 -6.84 4.58 -4.41
N LEU A 79 -8.13 4.87 -4.58
CA LEU A 79 -8.60 6.23 -4.86
C LEU A 79 -8.34 7.20 -3.69
N ALA A 80 -8.48 6.74 -2.44
CA ALA A 80 -8.22 7.56 -1.27
C ALA A 80 -6.74 7.95 -1.15
N VAL A 81 -5.83 7.01 -1.42
CA VAL A 81 -4.38 7.27 -1.39
C VAL A 81 -3.97 8.16 -2.56
N TYR A 82 -4.35 7.78 -3.78
CA TYR A 82 -3.97 8.52 -5.00
C TYR A 82 -4.60 9.93 -5.07
N GLY A 83 -5.81 10.08 -4.53
CA GLY A 83 -6.53 11.35 -4.47
C GLY A 83 -6.27 12.17 -3.21
N CYS A 84 -5.29 11.79 -2.38
CA CYS A 84 -5.00 12.49 -1.13
C CYS A 84 -4.61 13.95 -1.43
N PRO A 85 -5.21 14.96 -0.74
CA PRO A 85 -4.85 16.36 -0.95
C PRO A 85 -3.49 16.73 -0.34
N LEU A 86 -2.93 15.86 0.51
CA LEU A 86 -1.61 16.03 1.13
C LEU A 86 -0.56 15.27 0.30
N PRO A 87 0.66 15.79 0.17
CA PRO A 87 1.75 15.05 -0.46
C PRO A 87 2.01 13.71 0.26
N VAL A 88 2.03 12.61 -0.49
CA VAL A 88 2.26 11.26 0.02
C VAL A 88 3.63 10.75 -0.43
N VAL A 89 4.51 10.45 0.53
CA VAL A 89 5.81 9.84 0.30
C VAL A 89 5.74 8.35 0.66
N GLY A 90 5.90 7.47 -0.32
CA GLY A 90 6.15 6.05 -0.11
C GLY A 90 7.62 5.82 0.25
N ALA A 91 7.90 5.57 1.53
CA ALA A 91 9.20 5.09 1.99
C ALA A 91 9.24 3.56 1.85
N ILE A 92 9.69 3.10 0.69
CA ILE A 92 9.65 1.68 0.31
C ILE A 92 10.85 0.97 0.95
N ASN A 93 10.64 0.51 2.19
CA ASN A 93 11.63 -0.13 3.05
C ASN A 93 11.96 -1.59 2.69
N GLY A 94 11.23 -2.17 1.73
CA GLY A 94 11.29 -3.59 1.40
C GLY A 94 10.46 -3.94 0.19
N HIS A 95 10.11 -5.22 0.02
CA HIS A 95 9.35 -5.68 -1.14
C HIS A 95 7.97 -5.01 -1.26
N ALA A 96 7.61 -4.56 -2.47
CA ALA A 96 6.28 -4.10 -2.83
C ALA A 96 5.76 -4.99 -3.97
N ILE A 97 4.79 -5.85 -3.66
CA ILE A 97 4.38 -6.96 -4.53
C ILE A 97 2.89 -6.85 -4.84
N ALA A 98 2.51 -7.03 -6.12
CA ALA A 98 1.15 -6.95 -6.63
C ALA A 98 0.44 -5.68 -6.10
N GLY A 99 -0.66 -5.83 -5.35
CA GLY A 99 -1.35 -4.70 -4.73
C GLY A 99 -0.46 -3.76 -3.90
N GLY A 100 0.65 -4.25 -3.34
CA GLY A 100 1.64 -3.42 -2.65
C GLY A 100 2.46 -2.52 -3.58
N LEU A 101 2.72 -2.97 -4.81
CA LEU A 101 3.30 -2.12 -5.86
C LEU A 101 2.28 -1.06 -6.29
N VAL A 102 1.01 -1.43 -6.50
CA VAL A 102 -0.06 -0.44 -6.79
C VAL A 102 -0.11 0.62 -5.69
N LEU A 103 -0.07 0.23 -4.42
CA LEU A 103 -0.06 1.16 -3.29
C LEU A 103 1.15 2.10 -3.33
N ALA A 104 2.34 1.58 -3.64
CA ALA A 104 3.54 2.41 -3.82
C ALA A 104 3.43 3.38 -5.00
N LEU A 105 2.77 2.98 -6.08
CA LEU A 105 2.51 3.83 -7.25
C LEU A 105 1.48 4.92 -6.97
N CYS A 106 0.59 4.73 -6.00
CA CYS A 106 -0.36 5.76 -5.57
C CYS A 106 0.32 6.94 -4.85
N CYS A 107 1.55 6.78 -4.35
CA CYS A 107 2.28 7.86 -3.67
C CYS A 107 2.79 8.91 -4.68
N ASP A 108 2.99 10.16 -4.27
CA ASP A 108 3.59 11.19 -5.13
C ASP A 108 5.08 10.93 -5.35
N TRP A 109 5.78 10.61 -4.26
CA TRP A 109 7.21 10.28 -4.26
C TRP A 109 7.44 8.88 -3.73
N ARG A 110 8.39 8.17 -4.32
CA ARG A 110 8.84 6.84 -3.89
C ARG A 110 10.32 6.91 -3.57
N ILE A 111 10.64 6.78 -2.29
CA ILE A 111 12.03 6.66 -1.83
C ILE A 111 12.26 5.19 -1.51
N VAL A 112 13.09 4.55 -2.31
CA VAL A 112 13.38 3.12 -2.18
C VAL A 112 14.64 2.96 -1.35
N ALA A 113 14.58 2.09 -0.34
CA ALA A 113 15.76 1.75 0.45
C ALA A 113 16.88 1.24 -0.48
N ALA A 114 18.10 1.74 -0.27
CA ALA A 114 19.26 1.25 -1.01
C ALA A 114 19.51 -0.21 -0.64
N ALA A 115 19.86 -1.03 -1.62
CA ALA A 115 20.33 -2.38 -1.35
C ALA A 115 21.58 -2.32 -0.46
N ASP A 116 21.56 -3.00 0.68
CA ASP A 116 22.73 -3.21 1.51
C ASP A 116 23.76 -4.04 0.73
N SER A 117 24.81 -3.36 0.27
CA SER A 117 25.95 -3.96 -0.44
C SER A 117 26.63 -5.14 0.28
N ARG A 118 26.33 -5.38 1.57
CA ARG A 118 26.88 -6.47 2.39
C ARG A 118 26.02 -7.74 2.39
N VAL A 119 24.77 -7.66 1.94
CA VAL A 119 23.86 -8.80 1.85
C VAL A 119 23.97 -9.40 0.44
N SER A 120 24.13 -10.73 0.38
CA SER A 120 24.36 -11.51 -0.86
C SER A 120 23.46 -11.08 -2.02
N LEU A 121 24.03 -10.92 -3.22
CA LEU A 121 23.35 -10.55 -4.47
C LEU A 121 22.37 -11.63 -5.00
N ALA A 122 22.18 -12.73 -4.28
CA ALA A 122 21.34 -13.84 -4.72
C ALA A 122 19.83 -13.49 -4.68
N GLU A 123 19.39 -12.60 -3.79
CA GLU A 123 17.99 -12.15 -3.74
C GLU A 123 17.90 -10.62 -3.70
N PRO A 124 16.96 -10.01 -4.46
CA PRO A 124 16.77 -8.57 -4.45
C PRO A 124 16.22 -8.13 -3.10
N GLN A 125 16.96 -7.25 -2.41
CA GLN A 125 16.58 -6.76 -1.07
C GLN A 125 15.36 -5.83 -1.11
N VAL A 126 15.10 -5.23 -2.26
CA VAL A 126 13.83 -4.56 -2.58
C VAL A 126 13.42 -5.01 -3.98
N SER A 127 12.17 -5.44 -4.14
CA SER A 127 11.59 -5.78 -5.43
C SER A 127 10.26 -5.04 -5.62
N LEU A 128 10.06 -4.54 -6.84
CA LEU A 128 8.79 -4.00 -7.32
C LEU A 128 8.27 -4.97 -8.38
N ALA A 129 7.23 -5.72 -8.06
CA ALA A 129 6.71 -6.75 -8.97
C ALA A 129 5.20 -6.78 -8.97
N GLU A 130 4.59 -6.74 -10.15
CA GLU A 130 3.18 -7.07 -10.32
C GLU A 130 2.99 -8.56 -10.57
N VAL A 131 1.86 -9.11 -10.12
CA VAL A 131 1.51 -10.52 -10.36
C VAL A 131 0.10 -10.58 -10.91
N LYS A 132 -0.04 -11.15 -12.10
CA LYS A 132 -1.36 -11.46 -12.65
C LYS A 132 -1.95 -12.64 -11.91
N VAL A 133 -2.99 -12.39 -11.12
CA VAL A 133 -3.81 -13.43 -10.47
C VAL A 133 -5.18 -13.53 -11.17
N ALA A 134 -5.97 -14.56 -10.88
CA ALA A 134 -7.29 -14.81 -11.49
C ALA A 134 -8.40 -13.80 -11.09
N ILE A 135 -8.01 -12.61 -10.64
CA ILE A 135 -8.88 -11.51 -10.23
C ILE A 135 -8.70 -10.39 -11.26
N PRO A 136 -9.78 -9.79 -11.78
CA PRO A 136 -9.66 -8.65 -12.68
C PRO A 136 -8.95 -7.48 -11.98
N TYR A 137 -8.05 -6.80 -12.69
CA TYR A 137 -7.35 -5.65 -12.14
C TYR A 137 -8.34 -4.55 -11.73
N PRO A 138 -8.18 -3.95 -10.54
CA PRO A 138 -8.96 -2.77 -10.15
C PRO A 138 -8.79 -1.68 -11.21
N VAL A 139 -9.90 -1.09 -11.69
CA VAL A 139 -9.86 -0.05 -12.72
C VAL A 139 -9.03 1.14 -12.24
N ALA A 140 -9.15 1.51 -10.97
CA ALA A 140 -8.36 2.58 -10.37
C ALA A 140 -6.85 2.29 -10.46
N ALA A 141 -6.41 1.05 -10.23
CA ALA A 141 -4.99 0.68 -10.34
C ALA A 141 -4.45 0.89 -11.76
N ILE A 142 -5.24 0.57 -12.79
CA ILE A 142 -4.84 0.75 -14.19
C ILE A 142 -4.64 2.23 -14.51
N GLU A 143 -5.52 3.09 -14.02
CA GLU A 143 -5.41 4.54 -14.27
C GLU A 143 -4.23 5.16 -13.52
N VAL A 144 -3.96 4.73 -12.29
CA VAL A 144 -2.76 5.16 -11.54
C VAL A 144 -1.46 4.75 -12.23
N VAL A 145 -1.42 3.57 -12.86
CA VAL A 145 -0.21 3.11 -13.58
C VAL A 145 0.03 3.93 -14.87
N ARG A 146 -1.00 4.62 -15.39
CA ARG A 146 -0.93 5.36 -16.65
C ARG A 146 -0.59 6.84 -16.48
N SER A 147 -0.74 7.40 -15.29
CA SER A 147 -0.47 8.82 -14.99
C SER A 147 1.01 9.13 -14.79
#